data_AF-A0A0T6ZM49-F1
#
_entry.id   AF-A0A0T6ZM49-F1
#
_cell.length_a   1.000
_cell.length_b   1.000
_cell.length_c   1.000
_cell.angle_alpha   90.00
_cell.angle_beta   90.00
_cell.angle_gamma   90.00
#
_symmetry.space_group_name_H-M   'P 1'
#
loop_
_entity.id
_entity.type
_entity.pdbx_description
1 polymer ?
#
loop_
_entity_poly.entity_id
_entity_poly.type
_entity_poly.pdbx_seq_one_letter_code
_entity_poly.pdbx_strand_id
1 'polypeptide(L)'
;MRETKLRETETISETIRELAAPAMKPKALIEAVKARHPNASKKDIARAAFLTIILSAEYASEDAQALHDLASETSDGESAR
;
A
#
# COMPACT_ATOMS: atom_id res chain seq x y z
N MET A 1 -4.40 -6.22 -20.68
CA MET A 1 -4.40 -4.95 -19.91
C MET A 1 -4.82 -5.14 -18.45
N ARG A 2 -5.99 -5.73 -18.14
CA ARG A 2 -6.42 -5.93 -16.74
C ARG A 2 -5.49 -6.85 -15.93
N GLU A 3 -5.03 -7.95 -16.52
CA GLU A 3 -4.14 -8.90 -15.84
C GLU A 3 -2.76 -8.31 -15.54
N THR A 4 -2.17 -7.56 -16.47
CA THR A 4 -0.90 -6.85 -16.26
C THR A 4 -0.97 -5.91 -15.07
N LYS A 5 -2.05 -5.11 -14.99
CA LYS A 5 -2.25 -4.16 -13.91
C LYS A 5 -2.53 -4.83 -12.55
N LEU A 6 -3.13 -6.01 -12.57
CA LEU A 6 -3.30 -6.82 -11.36
C LEU A 6 -1.94 -7.32 -10.86
N ARG A 7 -1.10 -7.88 -11.75
CA ARG A 7 0.26 -8.34 -11.39
C ARG A 7 1.15 -7.20 -10.87
N GLU A 8 1.05 -6.01 -11.44
CA GLU A 8 1.73 -4.82 -10.91
C GLU A 8 1.24 -4.47 -9.50
N THR A 9 -0.07 -4.54 -9.26
CA THR A 9 -0.66 -4.30 -7.92
C THR A 9 -0.16 -5.34 -6.91
N GLU A 10 -0.10 -6.62 -7.30
CA GLU A 10 0.42 -7.71 -6.48
C GLU A 10 1.90 -7.50 -6.14
N THR A 11 2.73 -7.13 -7.12
CA THR A 11 4.16 -6.87 -6.92
C THR A 11 4.39 -5.70 -5.94
N ILE A 12 3.60 -4.63 -6.07
CA ILE A 12 3.66 -3.49 -5.14
C ILE A 12 3.17 -3.93 -3.75
N SER A 13 2.16 -4.81 -3.65
CA SER A 13 1.65 -5.31 -2.38
C SER A 13 2.67 -6.15 -1.62
N GLU A 14 3.42 -7.02 -2.31
CA GLU A 14 4.54 -7.76 -1.71
C GLU A 14 5.61 -6.82 -1.17
N THR A 15 5.93 -5.76 -1.93
CA THR A 15 6.88 -4.74 -1.50
C THR A 15 6.38 -3.97 -0.28
N ILE A 16 5.09 -3.63 -0.22
CA ILE A 16 4.50 -2.97 0.95
C ILE A 16 4.61 -3.90 2.16
N ARG A 17 4.29 -5.19 2.02
CA ARG A 17 4.40 -6.18 3.11
C ARG A 17 5.83 -6.33 3.63
N GLU A 18 6.82 -6.30 2.75
CA GLU A 18 8.24 -6.37 3.14
C GLU A 18 8.74 -5.11 3.87
N LEU A 19 8.24 -3.94 3.47
CA LEU A 19 8.74 -2.65 3.97
C LEU A 19 7.95 -2.13 5.18
N ALA A 20 6.68 -2.54 5.33
CA ALA A 20 5.85 -2.13 6.44
C ALA A 20 6.43 -2.67 7.76
N ALA A 21 6.60 -1.79 8.73
CA ALA A 21 7.06 -2.11 10.06
C ALA A 21 6.26 -1.34 11.11
N PRO A 22 6.08 -1.91 12.32
CA PRO A 22 5.49 -1.18 13.44
C PRO A 22 6.19 0.16 13.67
N ALA A 23 5.41 1.22 13.93
CA ALA A 23 5.87 2.60 14.11
C ALA A 23 6.47 3.30 12.86
N MET A 24 6.42 2.69 11.68
CA MET A 24 6.78 3.37 10.43
C MET A 24 5.72 4.41 10.04
N LYS A 25 6.15 5.61 9.66
CA LYS A 25 5.23 6.65 9.18
C LYS A 25 4.72 6.31 7.78
N PRO A 26 3.42 6.50 7.48
CA PRO A 26 2.83 6.24 6.16
C PRO A 26 3.60 6.90 5.00
N LYS A 27 4.02 8.16 5.17
CA LYS A 27 4.83 8.88 4.18
C LYS A 27 6.18 8.22 3.90
N ALA A 28 6.86 7.71 4.93
CA ALA A 28 8.14 7.04 4.76
C ALA A 28 7.98 5.72 3.98
N LEU A 29 6.90 5.00 4.24
CA LEU A 29 6.57 3.76 3.52
C LEU A 29 6.26 4.04 2.05
N ILE A 30 5.49 5.09 1.74
CA ILE A 30 5.21 5.50 0.34
C ILE A 30 6.51 5.82 -0.42
N GLU A 31 7.41 6.59 0.20
CA GLU A 31 8.69 6.94 -0.45
C GLU A 31 9.57 5.70 -0.65
N ALA A 32 9.61 4.78 0.31
CA ALA A 32 10.35 3.52 0.19
C ALA A 32 9.77 2.62 -0.92
N VAL A 33 8.45 2.55 -1.05
CA VAL A 33 7.77 1.82 -2.14
C VAL A 33 8.09 2.45 -3.49
N LYS A 34 8.02 3.79 -3.59
CA LYS A 34 8.38 4.51 -4.83
C LYS A 34 9.84 4.37 -5.23
N ALA A 35 10.75 4.22 -4.27
CA ALA A 35 12.15 3.96 -4.57
C ALA A 35 12.35 2.62 -5.31
N ARG A 36 11.52 1.61 -5.03
CA ARG A 36 11.52 0.31 -5.74
C ARG A 36 10.62 0.30 -6.98
N HIS A 37 9.54 1.08 -6.95
CA HIS A 37 8.53 1.17 -8.01
C HIS A 37 8.37 2.63 -8.48
N PRO A 38 9.35 3.19 -9.23
CA PRO A 38 9.37 4.62 -9.58
C PRO A 38 8.19 5.05 -10.45
N ASN A 39 7.58 4.10 -11.17
CA ASN A 39 6.43 4.35 -12.05
C ASN A 39 5.08 4.19 -11.33
N ALA A 40 5.07 3.73 -10.07
CA ALA A 40 3.83 3.51 -9.34
C ALA A 40 3.16 4.84 -8.98
N SER A 41 1.91 5.02 -9.42
CA SER A 41 1.13 6.17 -8.98
C SER A 41 0.70 6.00 -7.52
N LYS A 42 0.33 7.11 -6.86
CA LYS A 42 -0.27 7.04 -5.51
C LYS A 42 -1.49 6.12 -5.46
N LYS A 43 -2.29 6.07 -6.54
CA LYS A 43 -3.48 5.21 -6.65
C LYS A 43 -3.12 3.73 -6.72
N ASP A 44 -2.02 3.38 -7.40
CA ASP A 44 -1.54 2.00 -7.47
C ASP A 44 -1.00 1.55 -6.10
N ILE A 45 -0.28 2.42 -5.39
CA ILE A 45 0.23 2.17 -4.03
C ILE A 45 -0.93 1.97 -3.05
N ALA A 46 -1.94 2.85 -3.06
CA ALA A 46 -3.11 2.73 -2.17
C ALA A 46 -3.87 1.42 -2.43
N ARG A 47 -4.10 1.06 -3.70
CA ARG A 47 -4.72 -0.23 -4.06
C ARG A 47 -3.92 -1.42 -3.58
N ALA A 48 -2.60 -1.38 -3.72
CA ALA A 48 -1.71 -2.43 -3.26
C ALA A 48 -1.67 -2.53 -1.72
N ALA A 49 -1.76 -1.40 -1.01
CA ALA A 49 -1.88 -1.38 0.45
C ALA A 49 -3.19 -2.06 0.89
N PHE A 50 -4.33 -1.72 0.27
CA PHE A 50 -5.61 -2.39 0.54
C PHE A 50 -5.55 -3.89 0.26
N LEU A 51 -4.94 -4.29 -0.87
CA LEU A 51 -4.73 -5.71 -1.18
C LEU A 51 -3.90 -6.40 -0.08
N THR A 52 -2.84 -5.74 0.40
CA THR A 52 -1.99 -6.24 1.49
C THR A 52 -2.80 -6.45 2.78
N ILE A 53 -3.69 -5.51 3.13
CA ILE A 53 -4.59 -5.65 4.30
C ILE A 53 -5.48 -6.87 4.14
N ILE A 54 -6.17 -6.99 3.00
CA ILE A 54 -7.11 -8.08 2.75
C ILE A 54 -6.41 -9.44 2.89
N LEU A 55 -5.19 -9.55 2.35
CA LEU A 55 -4.36 -10.76 2.45
C LEU A 55 -3.81 -11.00 3.87
N SER A 56 -3.58 -9.94 4.65
CA SER A 56 -3.02 -10.03 6.01
C SER A 56 -4.08 -10.17 7.10
N ALA A 57 -5.33 -9.80 6.82
CA ALA A 57 -6.47 -9.94 7.73
C ALA A 57 -6.80 -11.41 8.04
N GLU A 58 -6.34 -12.35 7.21
CA GLU A 58 -6.37 -13.78 7.53
C GLU A 58 -5.29 -14.20 8.55
N TYR A 59 -4.27 -13.37 8.85
CA TYR A 59 -3.06 -13.80 9.57
C TYR A 59 -2.58 -12.95 10.78
N ALA A 60 -2.92 -11.67 10.95
CA ALA A 60 -2.59 -10.93 12.19
C ALA A 60 -3.33 -9.57 12.35
N SER A 61 -3.78 -9.26 13.57
CA SER A 61 -4.57 -8.06 13.90
C SER A 61 -3.76 -6.75 13.95
N GLU A 62 -2.47 -6.80 14.26
CA GLU A 62 -1.67 -5.57 14.51
C GLU A 62 -1.13 -4.96 13.21
N ASP A 63 -0.70 -5.77 12.25
CA ASP A 63 -0.25 -5.31 10.92
C ASP A 63 -1.41 -4.73 10.10
N ALA A 64 -2.62 -5.25 10.30
CA ALA A 64 -3.82 -4.78 9.61
C ALA A 64 -4.16 -3.32 9.93
N GLN A 65 -3.93 -2.87 11.17
CA GLN A 65 -4.24 -1.49 11.58
C GLN A 65 -3.29 -0.47 10.95
N ALA A 66 -1.98 -0.73 10.96
CA ALA A 66 -0.99 0.17 10.36
C ALA A 66 -1.20 0.32 8.84
N LEU A 67 -1.61 -0.77 8.19
CA LEU A 67 -1.92 -0.75 6.77
C LEU A 67 -3.26 -0.03 6.49
N HIS A 68 -4.27 -0.18 7.35
CA HIS A 68 -5.54 0.55 7.24
C HIS A 68 -5.32 2.08 7.30
N ASP A 69 -4.53 2.55 8.27
CA ASP A 69 -4.25 3.99 8.44
C ASP A 69 -3.56 4.57 7.19
N LEU A 70 -2.62 3.84 6.60
CA LEU A 70 -1.97 4.21 5.34
C LEU A 70 -2.97 4.32 4.17
N ALA A 71 -3.91 3.40 4.09
CA ALA A 71 -4.89 3.35 3.01
C ALA A 71 -5.90 4.51 3.09
N SER A 72 -6.31 4.89 4.30
CA SER A 72 -7.16 6.06 4.55
C SER A 72 -6.45 7.38 4.24
N GLU A 73 -5.23 7.59 4.74
CA GLU A 73 -4.47 8.84 4.51
C GLU A 73 -4.17 9.10 3.03
N THR A 74 -4.00 8.04 2.24
CA THR A 74 -3.74 8.15 0.80
C THR A 74 -4.99 8.42 -0.03
N SER A 75 -6.17 8.15 0.52
CA SER A 75 -7.47 8.36 -0.13
C SER A 75 -8.01 9.78 0.08
N ASP A 76 -7.75 10.39 1.24
CA ASP A 76 -8.23 11.75 1.58
C ASP A 76 -7.53 12.89 0.84
N GLY A 77 -6.47 12.60 0.07
CA GLY A 77 -5.78 13.59 -0.77
C GLY A 77 -6.55 14.04 -2.02
N GLU A 78 -7.74 13.48 -2.29
CA GLU A 78 -8.54 13.74 -3.50
C GLU A 78 -9.98 14.20 -3.17
N SER A 79 -10.21 14.91 -2.06
CA SER A 79 -11.52 15.54 -1.74
C SER A 79 -11.49 17.06 -1.51
N ALA A 80 -10.46 17.75 -2.02
CA ALA A 80 -10.40 19.21 -2.01
C ALA A 80 -10.15 19.78 -3.40
N ARG A 81 -11.03 19.48 -4.37
CA ARG A 81 -11.28 20.28 -5.57
C ARG A 81 -12.72 20.12 -6.04
#